data_AF-A0A532E765-F1
#
_entry.id   AF-A0A532E765-F1
#
_cell.length_a   1.000
_cell.length_b   1.000
_cell.length_c   1.000
_cell.angle_alpha   90.00
_cell.angle_beta   90.00
_cell.angle_gamma   90.00
#
_symmetry.space_group_name_H-M   'P 1'
#
loop_
_entity.id
_entity.type
_entity.pdbx_description
1 polymer ?
#
loop_
_entity_poly.entity_id
_entity_poly.type
_entity_poly.pdbx_seq_one_letter_code
_entity_poly.pdbx_strand_id
1 'polypeptide(L)'
;MHDAMQVYWSRFAGKAQWSLWVFFARLHEQGTSLGGIMFDDIGPNHRQGTAIFNESFISTAPTGDAKPAAWVERMRFWTACHEMGHAFNLAHSWQKQHPPDWGTPWIPLANEPEARSFMNYPYNVSGGQTAFFSDFAYRFSDNELVFMRHAPERFVQMGNADWFDHHGFEQASASPEPALKLNLRVDRAQATYQFLEPVVLELKLTNIGSRPLVLEKELLSMTDHMTVIVKKRDKPARQYLPFARYCHDMQAQVVMPGEFVTDSLFISVGRNGWDIAEPGYYTIQIALHMETEDIVSESLTIRVAPPRGYDEEFIAQDFFSDDVGRILNFDGSAILRRGNDTLREVSDRFGDRAVAYHARVALASPLAKDYKVLDMGDRMGEMASAKEAGGRLRRAAPRIEEARQLYTSALLEKKDQAIATLGRTDYEYYLGRFRESLMEHGAVLKKEPRDVKRDAKREKNGDIEHTMRVIKETLSSLKDQEPVSR
;
A
#
# COMPACT_ATOMS: atom_id res chain seq x y z
N MET A 1 -28.35 -16.32 20.37
CA MET A 1 -27.05 -16.84 19.90
C MET A 1 -25.91 -15.97 20.43
N HIS A 2 -25.89 -14.67 20.14
CA HIS A 2 -24.87 -13.74 20.64
C HIS A 2 -24.66 -13.83 22.16
N ASP A 3 -25.72 -13.83 22.97
CA ASP A 3 -25.57 -13.95 24.44
C ASP A 3 -24.97 -15.29 24.89
N ALA A 4 -25.32 -16.39 24.22
CA ALA A 4 -24.75 -17.71 24.52
C ALA A 4 -23.24 -17.73 24.22
N MET A 5 -22.85 -17.05 23.15
CA MET A 5 -21.46 -16.86 22.75
C MET A 5 -20.70 -15.98 23.76
N GLN A 6 -21.27 -14.84 24.18
CA GLN A 6 -20.71 -13.98 25.23
C GLN A 6 -20.52 -14.73 26.55
N VAL A 7 -21.55 -15.50 26.98
CA VAL A 7 -21.49 -16.32 28.20
C VAL A 7 -20.44 -17.42 28.11
N TYR A 8 -20.31 -18.07 26.95
CA TYR A 8 -19.30 -19.11 26.76
C TYR A 8 -17.90 -18.50 26.82
N TRP A 9 -17.61 -17.47 26.02
CA TRP A 9 -16.29 -16.86 25.97
C TRP A 9 -15.92 -16.05 27.21
N SER A 10 -16.88 -15.60 28.03
CA SER A 10 -16.55 -15.00 29.33
C SER A 10 -15.94 -16.00 30.32
N ARG A 11 -16.04 -17.31 30.05
CA ARG A 11 -15.54 -18.39 30.92
C ARG A 11 -14.19 -18.95 30.49
N PHE A 12 -13.73 -18.62 29.29
CA PHE A 12 -12.50 -19.16 28.71
C PHE A 12 -11.62 -18.04 28.17
N ALA A 13 -10.30 -18.16 28.32
CA ALA A 13 -9.37 -17.21 27.72
C ALA A 13 -9.43 -17.33 26.18
N GLY A 14 -9.55 -16.19 25.49
CA GLY A 14 -9.42 -16.08 24.04
C GLY A 14 -7.98 -16.33 23.60
N LYS A 15 -7.59 -17.60 23.55
CA LYS A 15 -6.27 -18.05 23.09
C LYS A 15 -6.43 -18.97 21.89
N ALA A 16 -5.45 -18.91 20.99
CA ALA A 16 -5.33 -19.87 19.90
C ALA A 16 -5.23 -21.31 20.43
N GLN A 17 -6.01 -22.23 19.85
CA GLN A 17 -6.01 -23.64 20.23
C GLN A 17 -6.72 -24.51 19.20
N TRP A 18 -6.40 -25.81 19.19
CA TRP A 18 -7.07 -26.82 18.37
C TRP A 18 -8.41 -27.25 18.98
N SER A 19 -9.30 -26.27 19.16
CA SER A 19 -10.67 -26.51 19.62
C SER A 19 -11.63 -25.50 19.00
N LEU A 20 -12.86 -25.96 18.77
CA LEU A 20 -13.91 -25.19 18.13
C LEU A 20 -15.19 -25.34 18.94
N TRP A 21 -15.83 -24.21 19.27
CA TRP A 21 -17.14 -24.23 19.90
C TRP A 21 -18.24 -24.27 18.84
N VAL A 22 -19.17 -25.22 18.98
CA VAL A 22 -20.24 -25.43 17.98
C VAL A 22 -21.59 -25.26 18.66
N PHE A 23 -22.37 -24.30 18.17
CA PHE A 23 -23.69 -23.99 18.71
C PHE A 23 -24.79 -24.51 17.77
N PHE A 24 -25.54 -25.51 18.22
CA PHE A 24 -26.71 -26.00 17.47
C PHE A 24 -27.97 -25.31 17.97
N ALA A 25 -28.69 -24.67 17.05
CA ALA A 25 -29.96 -24.01 17.31
C ALA A 25 -31.06 -24.50 16.36
N ARG A 26 -32.30 -24.16 16.70
CA ARG A 26 -33.48 -24.45 15.88
C ARG A 26 -33.48 -23.57 14.63
N LEU A 27 -33.59 -22.25 14.79
CA LEU A 27 -33.78 -21.30 13.68
C LEU A 27 -33.11 -19.96 14.02
N HIS A 28 -32.62 -19.25 13.00
CA HIS A 28 -32.11 -17.88 13.13
C HIS A 28 -33.25 -16.86 12.96
N GLU A 29 -33.13 -15.66 13.55
CA GLU A 29 -34.15 -14.61 13.43
C GLU A 29 -34.35 -14.10 12.00
N GLN A 30 -33.33 -14.24 11.13
CA GLN A 30 -33.42 -13.96 9.69
C GLN A 30 -34.28 -14.99 8.92
N GLY A 31 -34.78 -16.03 9.60
CA GLY A 31 -35.65 -17.04 9.02
C GLY A 31 -34.91 -18.27 8.51
N THR A 32 -35.56 -19.01 7.60
CA THR A 32 -35.14 -20.34 7.16
C THR A 32 -34.03 -20.34 6.11
N SER A 33 -33.61 -19.18 5.60
CA SER A 33 -32.57 -19.10 4.56
C SER A 33 -31.15 -19.33 5.10
N LEU A 34 -30.92 -19.19 6.40
CA LEU A 34 -29.60 -19.29 6.99
C LEU A 34 -29.35 -20.68 7.60
N GLY A 35 -28.45 -21.45 6.99
CA GLY A 35 -28.09 -22.81 7.41
C GLY A 35 -27.09 -22.86 8.58
N GLY A 36 -26.12 -21.96 8.54
CA GLY A 36 -25.08 -21.83 9.54
C GLY A 36 -24.30 -20.54 9.36
N ILE A 37 -23.45 -20.23 10.34
CA ILE A 37 -22.49 -19.12 10.29
C ILE A 37 -21.23 -19.49 11.07
N MET A 38 -20.08 -18.98 10.64
CA MET A 38 -18.84 -18.96 11.42
C MET A 38 -18.70 -17.60 12.12
N PHE A 39 -18.08 -17.56 13.31
CA PHE A 39 -17.89 -16.31 14.05
C PHE A 39 -16.55 -15.66 13.67
N ASP A 40 -16.57 -14.78 12.68
CA ASP A 40 -15.40 -14.14 12.07
C ASP A 40 -15.31 -12.63 12.31
N ASP A 41 -16.39 -11.94 12.70
CA ASP A 41 -16.40 -10.48 12.86
C ASP A 41 -17.02 -10.02 14.20
N ILE A 42 -17.09 -10.91 15.20
CA ILE A 42 -17.72 -10.59 16.50
C ILE A 42 -16.76 -10.79 17.66
N GLY A 43 -16.00 -9.73 17.95
CA GLY A 43 -15.06 -9.68 19.07
C GLY A 43 -13.79 -10.49 18.85
N PRO A 44 -12.89 -10.57 19.86
CA PRO A 44 -11.52 -11.05 19.67
C PRO A 44 -11.36 -12.56 19.43
N ASN A 45 -12.46 -13.34 19.41
CA ASN A 45 -12.44 -14.81 19.34
C ASN A 45 -12.73 -15.33 17.92
N HIS A 46 -12.07 -14.72 16.93
CA HIS A 46 -12.24 -15.02 15.51
C HIS A 46 -11.97 -16.51 15.20
N ARG A 47 -12.83 -17.14 14.38
CA ARG A 47 -12.70 -18.55 13.96
C ARG A 47 -12.73 -19.57 15.10
N GLN A 48 -13.14 -19.18 16.31
CA GLN A 48 -13.20 -20.08 17.48
C GLN A 48 -14.60 -20.66 17.73
N GLY A 49 -15.58 -20.34 16.88
CA GLY A 49 -16.86 -20.99 16.91
C GLY A 49 -17.70 -20.85 15.64
N THR A 50 -18.76 -21.63 15.60
CA THR A 50 -19.78 -21.62 14.55
C THR A 50 -21.16 -21.94 15.13
N ALA A 51 -22.22 -21.48 14.46
CA ALA A 51 -23.59 -21.90 14.72
C ALA A 51 -24.23 -22.62 13.52
N ILE A 52 -25.11 -23.59 13.81
CA ILE A 52 -25.89 -24.35 12.82
C ILE A 52 -27.38 -24.25 13.18
N PHE A 53 -28.23 -23.97 12.20
CA PHE A 53 -29.67 -23.78 12.38
C PHE A 53 -30.47 -24.93 11.73
N ASN A 54 -30.91 -25.87 12.58
CA ASN A 54 -31.45 -27.18 12.18
C ASN A 54 -32.84 -27.16 11.53
N GLU A 55 -33.55 -26.03 11.55
CA GLU A 55 -34.85 -25.80 10.89
C GLU A 55 -34.77 -24.74 9.78
N SER A 56 -33.61 -24.60 9.17
CA SER A 56 -33.41 -23.81 7.94
C SER A 56 -33.71 -24.64 6.68
N PHE A 57 -33.33 -24.13 5.51
CA PHE A 57 -33.45 -24.82 4.22
C PHE A 57 -32.82 -26.22 4.24
N ILE A 58 -31.82 -26.46 5.11
CA ILE A 58 -31.14 -27.75 5.30
C ILE A 58 -32.05 -28.83 5.90
N SER A 59 -33.25 -28.45 6.35
CA SER A 59 -34.28 -29.36 6.88
C SER A 59 -35.50 -29.54 5.97
N THR A 60 -35.51 -28.86 4.82
CA THR A 60 -36.62 -28.92 3.86
C THR A 60 -36.18 -29.69 2.63
N ALA A 61 -36.42 -31.01 2.62
CA ALA A 61 -36.11 -31.84 1.47
C ALA A 61 -36.91 -31.42 0.22
N PRO A 62 -36.33 -31.54 -0.99
CA PRO A 62 -37.05 -31.26 -2.24
C PRO A 62 -38.35 -32.07 -2.36
N THR A 63 -39.36 -31.47 -2.97
CA THR A 63 -40.63 -32.17 -3.22
C THR A 63 -40.37 -33.37 -4.13
N GLY A 64 -40.83 -34.55 -3.70
CA GLY A 64 -40.63 -35.80 -4.45
C GLY A 64 -39.32 -36.53 -4.17
N ASP A 65 -38.49 -36.08 -3.21
CA ASP A 65 -37.33 -36.85 -2.76
C ASP A 65 -37.77 -38.22 -2.22
N ALA A 66 -37.13 -39.29 -2.69
CA ALA A 66 -37.50 -40.66 -2.33
C ALA A 66 -37.14 -41.02 -0.87
N LYS A 67 -36.23 -40.27 -0.23
CA LYS A 67 -35.74 -40.49 1.14
C LYS A 67 -35.53 -39.15 1.86
N PRO A 68 -36.61 -38.40 2.17
CA PRO A 68 -36.51 -37.03 2.69
C PRO A 68 -35.80 -36.95 4.05
N ALA A 69 -36.00 -37.93 4.93
CA ALA A 69 -35.29 -37.97 6.23
C ALA A 69 -33.76 -38.08 6.05
N ALA A 70 -33.31 -38.97 5.17
CA ALA A 70 -31.89 -39.13 4.87
C ALA A 70 -31.30 -37.91 4.14
N TRP A 71 -32.11 -37.20 3.34
CA TRP A 71 -31.70 -35.91 2.75
C TRP A 71 -31.41 -34.88 3.85
N VAL A 72 -32.29 -34.76 4.85
CA VAL A 72 -32.12 -33.81 5.95
C VAL A 72 -30.89 -34.12 6.79
N GLU A 73 -30.66 -35.41 7.12
CA GLU A 73 -29.46 -35.83 7.83
C GLU A 73 -28.18 -35.46 7.07
N ARG A 74 -28.15 -35.72 5.76
CA ARG A 74 -27.01 -35.37 4.89
C ARG A 74 -26.77 -33.86 4.84
N MET A 75 -27.82 -33.05 4.70
CA MET A 75 -27.68 -31.60 4.60
C MET A 75 -27.26 -30.96 5.93
N ARG A 76 -27.73 -31.46 7.06
CA ARG A 76 -27.24 -31.05 8.39
C ARG A 76 -25.76 -31.38 8.57
N PHE A 77 -25.35 -32.58 8.18
CA PHE A 77 -23.95 -32.99 8.23
C PHE A 77 -23.06 -32.12 7.32
N TRP A 78 -23.47 -31.92 6.06
CA TRP A 78 -22.75 -31.06 5.12
C TRP A 78 -22.58 -29.63 5.67
N THR A 79 -23.66 -29.05 6.20
CA THR A 79 -23.64 -27.68 6.76
C THR A 79 -22.70 -27.59 7.95
N ALA A 80 -22.76 -28.54 8.88
CA ALA A 80 -21.84 -28.56 10.02
C ALA A 80 -20.37 -28.62 9.57
N CYS A 81 -20.04 -29.51 8.62
CA CYS A 81 -18.69 -29.60 8.08
C CYS A 81 -18.26 -28.33 7.32
N HIS A 82 -19.18 -27.69 6.60
CA HIS A 82 -18.95 -26.43 5.88
C HIS A 82 -18.53 -25.32 6.83
N GLU A 83 -19.35 -25.06 7.86
CA GLU A 83 -19.05 -23.99 8.81
C GLU A 83 -17.81 -24.27 9.65
N MET A 84 -17.58 -25.53 10.03
CA MET A 84 -16.33 -25.96 10.65
C MET A 84 -15.12 -25.75 9.73
N GLY A 85 -15.28 -25.93 8.42
CA GLY A 85 -14.27 -25.67 7.41
C GLY A 85 -13.83 -24.20 7.41
N HIS A 86 -14.77 -23.26 7.54
CA HIS A 86 -14.45 -21.83 7.69
C HIS A 86 -13.61 -21.55 8.94
N ALA A 87 -13.82 -22.26 10.05
CA ALA A 87 -12.99 -22.12 11.25
C ALA A 87 -11.53 -22.56 11.00
N PHE A 88 -11.31 -23.53 10.12
CA PHE A 88 -9.99 -23.92 9.61
C PHE A 88 -9.42 -22.93 8.58
N ASN A 89 -10.03 -21.76 8.40
CA ASN A 89 -9.67 -20.73 7.43
C ASN A 89 -9.85 -21.16 5.96
N LEU A 90 -10.75 -22.09 5.69
CA LEU A 90 -11.08 -22.46 4.31
C LEU A 90 -12.07 -21.45 3.71
N ALA A 91 -11.74 -20.96 2.52
CA ALA A 91 -12.64 -20.15 1.70
C ALA A 91 -13.62 -21.05 0.93
N HIS A 92 -14.72 -20.46 0.44
CA HIS A 92 -15.59 -21.15 -0.51
C HIS A 92 -14.81 -21.57 -1.76
N SER A 93 -15.17 -22.72 -2.35
CA SER A 93 -14.42 -23.28 -3.48
C SER A 93 -14.38 -22.35 -4.70
N TRP A 94 -15.41 -21.54 -4.96
CA TRP A 94 -15.45 -20.57 -6.07
C TRP A 94 -14.73 -19.24 -5.78
N GLN A 95 -14.18 -19.03 -4.58
CA GLN A 95 -13.63 -17.74 -4.15
C GLN A 95 -12.24 -17.81 -3.52
N LYS A 96 -11.52 -18.92 -3.76
CA LYS A 96 -10.12 -19.12 -3.35
C LYS A 96 -9.16 -18.06 -3.94
N GLN A 97 -9.53 -17.48 -5.07
CA GLN A 97 -8.78 -16.49 -5.85
C GLN A 97 -9.49 -15.12 -5.91
N HIS A 98 -10.29 -14.73 -4.90
CA HIS A 98 -10.99 -13.42 -4.92
C HIS A 98 -10.02 -12.21 -5.06
N PRO A 99 -10.47 -11.02 -5.55
CA PRO A 99 -9.67 -10.01 -6.23
C PRO A 99 -8.53 -9.39 -5.40
N PRO A 100 -7.55 -8.70 -6.06
CA PRO A 100 -6.32 -8.14 -5.47
C PRO A 100 -6.46 -7.17 -4.29
N ASP A 101 -7.67 -6.90 -3.80
CA ASP A 101 -7.91 -6.04 -2.66
C ASP A 101 -7.62 -6.74 -1.31
N TRP A 102 -7.47 -8.07 -1.30
CA TRP A 102 -7.39 -8.91 -0.08
C TRP A 102 -6.00 -9.56 0.13
N GLY A 103 -5.01 -9.18 -0.67
CA GLY A 103 -3.64 -9.72 -0.62
C GLY A 103 -3.42 -10.98 -1.47
N THR A 104 -2.18 -11.46 -1.48
CA THR A 104 -1.70 -12.64 -2.22
C THR A 104 -1.73 -13.91 -1.35
N PRO A 105 -2.55 -14.93 -1.65
CA PRO A 105 -2.72 -16.08 -0.76
C PRO A 105 -1.44 -16.89 -0.54
N TRP A 106 -1.27 -17.47 0.66
CA TRP A 106 -0.07 -18.25 1.04
C TRP A 106 0.20 -19.44 0.10
N ILE A 107 -0.86 -20.08 -0.39
CA ILE A 107 -0.82 -20.90 -1.61
C ILE A 107 -1.82 -20.30 -2.60
N PRO A 108 -1.42 -20.02 -3.85
CA PRO A 108 -2.33 -19.55 -4.90
C PRO A 108 -3.25 -20.68 -5.36
N LEU A 109 -4.31 -20.91 -4.58
CA LEU A 109 -5.34 -21.90 -4.91
C LEU A 109 -6.29 -21.30 -5.97
N ALA A 110 -6.45 -22.01 -7.08
CA ALA A 110 -7.42 -21.66 -8.09
C ALA A 110 -8.85 -21.77 -7.54
N ASN A 111 -9.75 -20.94 -8.06
CA ASN A 111 -11.19 -21.15 -7.88
C ASN A 111 -11.57 -22.50 -8.48
N GLU A 112 -12.29 -23.31 -7.72
CA GLU A 112 -12.83 -24.60 -8.12
C GLU A 112 -14.37 -24.55 -8.01
N PRO A 113 -15.08 -23.78 -8.85
CA PRO A 113 -16.54 -23.62 -8.76
C PRO A 113 -17.30 -24.95 -8.95
N GLU A 114 -16.68 -25.94 -9.59
CA GLU A 114 -17.22 -27.29 -9.78
C GLU A 114 -16.71 -28.30 -8.73
N ALA A 115 -15.94 -27.90 -7.72
CA ALA A 115 -15.47 -28.83 -6.70
C ALA A 115 -16.64 -29.44 -5.91
N ARG A 116 -16.67 -30.76 -5.80
CA ARG A 116 -17.55 -31.48 -4.88
C ARG A 116 -16.87 -31.56 -3.51
N SER A 117 -16.91 -30.45 -2.77
CA SER A 117 -16.32 -30.29 -1.45
C SER A 117 -17.34 -29.76 -0.45
N PHE A 118 -17.11 -30.00 0.85
CA PHE A 118 -17.81 -29.27 1.91
C PHE A 118 -17.76 -27.76 1.72
N MET A 119 -16.70 -27.18 1.15
CA MET A 119 -16.58 -25.73 0.94
C MET A 119 -17.28 -25.22 -0.33
N ASN A 120 -18.06 -26.05 -1.03
CA ASN A 120 -18.89 -25.64 -2.14
C ASN A 120 -20.36 -25.90 -1.84
N TYR A 121 -21.25 -25.06 -2.36
CA TYR A 121 -22.68 -25.24 -2.19
C TYR A 121 -23.17 -26.32 -3.14
N PRO A 122 -23.95 -27.31 -2.66
CA PRO A 122 -24.41 -28.42 -3.49
C PRO A 122 -25.21 -27.98 -4.73
N TYR A 123 -25.82 -26.80 -4.68
CA TYR A 123 -26.64 -26.24 -5.76
C TYR A 123 -25.86 -25.32 -6.72
N ASN A 124 -24.59 -25.01 -6.45
CA ASN A 124 -23.78 -24.11 -7.30
C ASN A 124 -23.07 -24.84 -8.46
N VAL A 125 -23.07 -26.16 -8.46
CA VAL A 125 -22.39 -26.97 -9.49
C VAL A 125 -23.28 -27.27 -10.69
N SER A 126 -22.66 -27.56 -11.83
CA SER A 126 -23.39 -28.07 -13.00
C SER A 126 -24.15 -29.36 -12.66
N GLY A 127 -25.47 -29.35 -12.94
CA GLY A 127 -26.39 -30.44 -12.57
C GLY A 127 -26.97 -30.35 -11.16
N GLY A 128 -26.62 -29.31 -10.40
CA GLY A 128 -27.17 -28.99 -9.09
C GLY A 128 -26.95 -30.07 -8.02
N GLN A 129 -27.80 -30.05 -6.99
CA GLN A 129 -27.63 -30.87 -5.79
C GLN A 129 -27.53 -32.38 -6.07
N THR A 130 -28.30 -32.88 -7.05
CA THR A 130 -28.27 -34.30 -7.43
C THR A 130 -26.90 -34.69 -7.99
N ALA A 131 -26.37 -33.88 -8.91
CA ALA A 131 -25.04 -34.10 -9.48
C ALA A 131 -23.91 -33.83 -8.47
N PHE A 132 -24.16 -33.01 -7.45
CA PHE A 132 -23.20 -32.84 -6.37
C PHE A 132 -23.06 -34.12 -5.55
N PHE A 133 -24.17 -34.66 -5.05
CA PHE A 133 -24.14 -35.80 -4.14
C PHE A 133 -23.99 -37.16 -4.83
N SER A 134 -24.09 -37.25 -6.16
CA SER A 134 -23.89 -38.51 -6.89
C SER A 134 -22.47 -39.05 -6.78
N ASP A 135 -21.47 -38.15 -6.69
CA ASP A 135 -20.05 -38.47 -6.64
C ASP A 135 -19.29 -37.68 -5.56
N PHE A 136 -20.00 -37.01 -4.64
CA PHE A 136 -19.38 -36.34 -3.51
C PHE A 136 -18.67 -37.34 -2.60
N ALA A 137 -17.35 -37.24 -2.53
CA ALA A 137 -16.50 -38.13 -1.73
C ALA A 137 -16.55 -37.86 -0.21
N TYR A 138 -17.43 -36.97 0.26
CA TYR A 138 -17.52 -36.56 1.68
C TYR A 138 -16.17 -36.13 2.27
N ARG A 139 -15.41 -35.35 1.50
CA ARG A 139 -14.11 -34.78 1.90
C ARG A 139 -13.96 -33.35 1.37
N PHE A 140 -13.01 -32.63 1.93
CA PHE A 140 -12.49 -31.39 1.34
C PHE A 140 -11.78 -31.68 0.00
N SER A 141 -11.73 -30.68 -0.89
CA SER A 141 -11.00 -30.79 -2.17
C SER A 141 -9.51 -30.99 -1.94
N ASP A 142 -8.78 -31.44 -2.97
CA ASP A 142 -7.32 -31.62 -2.84
C ASP A 142 -6.62 -30.30 -2.49
N ASN A 143 -7.07 -29.18 -3.07
CA ASN A 143 -6.56 -27.84 -2.73
C ASN A 143 -6.82 -27.44 -1.27
N GLU A 144 -8.01 -27.76 -0.74
CA GLU A 144 -8.36 -27.47 0.67
C GLU A 144 -7.58 -28.37 1.64
N LEU A 145 -7.38 -29.64 1.28
CA LEU A 145 -6.54 -30.55 2.06
C LEU A 145 -5.07 -30.16 2.01
N VAL A 146 -4.57 -29.70 0.86
CA VAL A 146 -3.23 -29.11 0.73
C VAL A 146 -3.11 -27.92 1.67
N PHE A 147 -4.12 -27.04 1.71
CA PHE A 147 -4.12 -25.93 2.65
C PHE A 147 -4.06 -26.41 4.10
N MET A 148 -4.98 -27.26 4.54
CA MET A 148 -5.03 -27.71 5.94
C MET A 148 -3.77 -28.45 6.39
N ARG A 149 -3.06 -29.14 5.49
CA ARG A 149 -1.89 -29.97 5.81
C ARG A 149 -0.57 -29.21 5.76
N HIS A 150 -0.48 -28.18 4.93
CA HIS A 150 0.78 -27.51 4.64
C HIS A 150 0.80 -26.05 5.10
N ALA A 151 -0.36 -25.45 5.39
CA ALA A 151 -0.41 -24.08 5.89
C ALA A 151 0.29 -23.99 7.24
N PRO A 152 1.02 -22.88 7.51
CA PRO A 152 1.48 -22.56 8.84
C PRO A 152 0.37 -22.79 9.88
N GLU A 153 0.72 -23.41 11.01
CA GLU A 153 -0.24 -23.75 12.08
C GLU A 153 -1.14 -22.56 12.45
N ARG A 154 -0.59 -21.34 12.45
CA ARG A 154 -1.32 -20.11 12.74
C ARG A 154 -2.49 -19.81 11.79
N PHE A 155 -2.49 -20.32 10.57
CA PHE A 155 -3.60 -20.15 9.63
C PHE A 155 -4.72 -21.14 9.87
N VAL A 156 -4.38 -22.35 10.31
CA VAL A 156 -5.34 -23.45 10.43
C VAL A 156 -5.90 -23.53 11.85
N GLN A 157 -5.12 -23.15 12.86
CA GLN A 157 -5.51 -23.17 14.26
C GLN A 157 -6.51 -22.04 14.57
N MET A 158 -7.62 -22.41 15.19
CA MET A 158 -8.69 -21.49 15.58
C MET A 158 -8.19 -20.40 16.53
N GLY A 159 -8.51 -19.14 16.22
CA GLY A 159 -8.15 -17.96 17.02
C GLY A 159 -6.69 -17.51 16.93
N ASN A 160 -5.90 -18.05 15.98
CA ASN A 160 -4.47 -17.70 15.83
C ASN A 160 -4.20 -16.61 14.77
N ALA A 161 -5.08 -16.45 13.80
CA ALA A 161 -5.06 -15.34 12.85
C ALA A 161 -6.50 -14.90 12.55
N ASP A 162 -6.70 -13.66 12.12
CA ASP A 162 -8.03 -13.26 11.64
C ASP A 162 -8.36 -14.06 10.37
N TRP A 163 -9.65 -14.15 10.05
CA TRP A 163 -10.07 -14.72 8.78
C TRP A 163 -9.43 -13.91 7.64
N PHE A 164 -8.71 -14.57 6.73
CA PHE A 164 -7.92 -13.96 5.65
C PHE A 164 -6.67 -13.13 6.06
N ASP A 165 -6.23 -13.14 7.33
CA ASP A 165 -4.98 -12.47 7.72
C ASP A 165 -3.72 -13.28 7.29
N HIS A 166 -2.70 -12.57 6.76
CA HIS A 166 -1.43 -13.08 6.17
C HIS A 166 -1.48 -13.78 4.80
N HIS A 167 -2.32 -13.27 3.90
CA HIS A 167 -2.11 -13.43 2.46
C HIS A 167 -1.07 -12.42 1.94
N GLY A 168 0.13 -12.38 2.53
CA GLY A 168 1.16 -11.43 2.12
C GLY A 168 2.52 -11.81 2.69
N PHE A 169 3.44 -12.15 1.78
CA PHE A 169 4.85 -12.50 1.95
C PHE A 169 5.23 -13.58 2.98
N GLU A 170 4.97 -14.84 2.65
CA GLU A 170 5.73 -15.96 3.24
C GLU A 170 6.28 -16.98 2.20
N GLN A 171 5.84 -16.93 0.94
CA GLN A 171 6.41 -17.69 -0.18
C GLN A 171 6.67 -16.80 -1.40
N ALA A 172 7.43 -15.73 -1.21
CA ALA A 172 8.12 -15.18 -2.37
C ALA A 172 8.94 -16.29 -3.02
N SER A 173 8.94 -16.37 -4.35
CA SER A 173 9.79 -17.31 -5.09
C SER A 173 11.25 -16.85 -5.04
N ALA A 174 11.79 -16.68 -3.83
CA ALA A 174 13.13 -16.18 -3.59
C ALA A 174 14.14 -17.34 -3.74
N SER A 175 15.20 -17.12 -4.52
CA SER A 175 16.30 -18.09 -4.59
C SER A 175 16.96 -18.27 -3.21
N PRO A 176 17.34 -19.50 -2.83
CA PRO A 176 18.18 -19.74 -1.65
C PRO A 176 19.59 -19.14 -1.83
N GLU A 177 20.01 -18.89 -3.08
CA GLU A 177 21.25 -18.22 -3.45
C GLU A 177 20.90 -16.98 -4.30
N PRO A 178 20.41 -15.89 -3.68
CA PRO A 178 19.97 -14.72 -4.42
C PRO A 178 21.17 -13.98 -5.01
N ALA A 179 21.06 -13.57 -6.28
CA ALA A 179 22.08 -12.72 -6.91
C ALA A 179 21.89 -11.24 -6.54
N LEU A 180 20.70 -10.87 -6.07
CA LEU A 180 20.31 -9.51 -5.72
C LEU A 180 19.86 -9.43 -4.26
N LYS A 181 20.16 -8.32 -3.59
CA LYS A 181 19.64 -8.00 -2.25
C LYS A 181 18.94 -6.65 -2.27
N LEU A 182 17.66 -6.64 -1.90
CA LEU A 182 16.88 -5.42 -1.69
C LEU A 182 16.95 -4.99 -0.21
N ASN A 183 17.39 -3.77 0.04
CA ASN A 183 17.38 -3.16 1.37
C ASN A 183 16.47 -1.93 1.40
N LEU A 184 15.59 -1.87 2.39
CA LEU A 184 14.83 -0.68 2.72
C LEU A 184 15.59 0.13 3.75
N ARG A 185 15.68 1.44 3.54
CA ARG A 185 16.43 2.34 4.41
C ARG A 185 15.65 3.62 4.63
N VAL A 186 16.06 4.31 5.69
CA VAL A 186 15.64 5.66 6.01
C VAL A 186 16.92 6.45 6.28
N ASP A 187 17.06 7.65 5.72
CA ASP A 187 18.28 8.46 5.85
C ASP A 187 18.34 9.22 7.18
N ARG A 188 18.16 8.49 8.28
CA ARG A 188 18.12 9.02 9.65
C ARG A 188 18.67 8.01 10.65
N ALA A 189 19.16 8.51 11.79
CA ALA A 189 19.77 7.68 12.82
C ALA A 189 18.81 6.67 13.48
N GLN A 190 17.53 7.04 13.59
CA GLN A 190 16.47 6.16 14.07
C GLN A 190 15.30 6.23 13.11
N ALA A 191 14.69 5.09 12.80
CA ALA A 191 13.49 4.98 11.99
C ALA A 191 12.23 5.46 12.74
N THR A 192 12.30 6.68 13.29
CA THR A 192 11.20 7.35 13.97
C THR A 192 10.79 8.58 13.16
N TYR A 193 9.50 8.73 12.97
CA TYR A 193 8.84 9.79 12.23
C TYR A 193 7.99 10.62 13.21
N GLN A 194 7.92 11.92 12.96
CA GLN A 194 7.04 12.82 13.69
C GLN A 194 5.58 12.55 13.30
N PHE A 195 4.63 12.89 14.17
CA PHE A 195 3.23 12.91 13.75
C PHE A 195 3.07 13.89 12.56
N LEU A 196 2.19 13.54 11.60
CA LEU A 196 2.02 14.20 10.30
C LEU A 196 3.20 14.07 9.31
N GLU A 197 4.35 13.53 9.70
CA GLU A 197 5.49 13.40 8.79
C GLU A 197 5.24 12.30 7.75
N PRO A 198 5.25 12.63 6.44
CA PRO A 198 5.16 11.62 5.40
C PRO A 198 6.40 10.72 5.38
N VAL A 199 6.20 9.47 4.96
CA VAL A 199 7.22 8.42 4.94
C VAL A 199 7.67 8.19 3.50
N VAL A 200 8.92 8.57 3.23
CA VAL A 200 9.67 8.18 2.04
C VAL A 200 10.70 7.12 2.45
N LEU A 201 10.72 6.02 1.70
CA LEU A 201 11.72 4.96 1.84
C LEU A 201 12.83 5.14 0.80
N GLU A 202 14.05 4.79 1.20
CA GLU A 202 15.16 4.61 0.28
C GLU A 202 15.31 3.12 -0.05
N LEU A 203 15.15 2.78 -1.32
CA LEU A 203 15.30 1.44 -1.86
C LEU A 203 16.74 1.28 -2.38
N LYS A 204 17.40 0.21 -1.98
CA LYS A 204 18.73 -0.15 -2.49
C LYS A 204 18.76 -1.59 -2.94
N LEU A 205 18.91 -1.82 -4.25
CA LEU A 205 19.07 -3.14 -4.84
C LEU A 205 20.54 -3.37 -5.20
N THR A 206 21.18 -4.31 -4.52
CA THR A 206 22.62 -4.59 -4.64
C THR A 206 22.87 -5.91 -5.35
N ASN A 207 23.79 -5.95 -6.30
CA ASN A 207 24.29 -7.21 -6.87
C ASN A 207 25.26 -7.86 -5.87
N ILE A 208 24.79 -8.91 -5.20
CA ILE A 208 25.58 -9.70 -4.24
C ILE A 208 26.17 -10.98 -4.86
N GLY A 209 25.84 -11.25 -6.12
CA GLY A 209 26.39 -12.34 -6.90
C GLY A 209 27.82 -12.08 -7.38
N SER A 210 28.37 -13.04 -8.11
CA SER A 210 29.75 -12.99 -8.62
C SER A 210 29.87 -12.55 -10.08
N ARG A 211 28.74 -12.24 -10.74
CA ARG A 211 28.68 -11.88 -12.17
C ARG A 211 27.98 -10.55 -12.39
N PRO A 212 28.32 -9.79 -13.45
CA PRO A 212 27.55 -8.62 -13.86
C PRO A 212 26.10 -9.01 -14.17
N LEU A 213 25.15 -8.18 -13.74
CA LEU A 213 23.73 -8.32 -14.03
C LEU A 213 23.27 -7.18 -14.93
N VAL A 214 22.33 -7.46 -15.83
CA VAL A 214 21.67 -6.44 -16.62
C VAL A 214 20.29 -6.21 -16.00
N LEU A 215 20.06 -5.02 -15.47
CA LEU A 215 18.80 -4.64 -14.85
C LEU A 215 18.15 -3.52 -15.65
N GLU A 216 16.83 -3.41 -15.58
CA GLU A 216 16.14 -2.22 -16.07
C GLU A 216 16.54 -0.99 -15.25
N LYS A 217 16.66 0.16 -15.92
CA LYS A 217 17.09 1.39 -15.28
C LYS A 217 16.11 1.88 -14.23
N GLU A 218 14.83 1.81 -14.57
CA GLU A 218 13.68 2.29 -13.79
C GLU A 218 13.02 1.16 -12.96
N LEU A 219 13.75 0.07 -12.69
CA LEU A 219 13.20 -1.10 -12.03
C LEU A 219 12.58 -0.80 -10.66
N LEU A 220 13.21 0.11 -9.90
CA LEU A 220 12.78 0.48 -8.55
C LEU A 220 11.72 1.60 -8.53
N SER A 221 11.52 2.34 -9.62
CA SER A 221 10.45 3.35 -9.76
C SER A 221 9.13 2.74 -10.24
N MET A 222 9.16 1.53 -10.81
CA MET A 222 7.96 0.82 -11.28
C MET A 222 7.28 0.03 -10.17
N THR A 223 6.29 0.64 -9.53
CA THR A 223 5.50 0.01 -8.46
C THR A 223 4.74 -1.25 -8.89
N ASP A 224 4.50 -1.46 -10.19
CA ASP A 224 3.84 -2.67 -10.70
C ASP A 224 4.71 -3.92 -10.61
N HIS A 225 6.03 -3.74 -10.52
CA HIS A 225 6.99 -4.83 -10.29
C HIS A 225 7.21 -5.11 -8.81
N MET A 226 6.46 -4.49 -7.91
CA MET A 226 6.63 -4.74 -6.48
C MET A 226 5.30 -4.83 -5.76
N THR A 227 5.30 -5.62 -4.70
CA THR A 227 4.25 -5.57 -3.68
C THR A 227 4.85 -4.98 -2.43
N VAL A 228 4.21 -3.95 -1.90
CA VAL A 228 4.65 -3.21 -0.72
C VAL A 228 3.63 -3.42 0.38
N ILE A 229 4.06 -4.00 1.49
CA ILE A 229 3.20 -4.29 2.63
C ILE A 229 3.52 -3.32 3.76
N VAL A 230 2.48 -2.67 4.29
CA VAL A 230 2.53 -1.81 5.47
C VAL A 230 1.64 -2.43 6.55
N LYS A 231 2.24 -2.82 7.67
CA LYS A 231 1.52 -3.39 8.82
C LYS A 231 1.68 -2.52 10.05
N LYS A 232 0.62 -1.83 10.46
CA LYS A 232 0.58 -1.22 11.79
C LYS A 232 0.53 -2.31 12.87
N ARG A 233 1.25 -2.12 13.98
CA ARG A 233 1.19 -3.04 15.12
C ARG A 233 -0.27 -3.18 15.60
N ASP A 234 -0.66 -4.42 15.89
CA ASP A 234 -1.99 -4.81 16.34
C ASP A 234 -3.12 -4.47 15.34
N LYS A 235 -2.78 -4.33 14.05
CA LYS A 235 -3.72 -4.18 12.94
C LYS A 235 -3.36 -5.14 11.80
N PRO A 236 -4.34 -5.50 10.95
CA PRO A 236 -4.06 -6.24 9.73
C PRO A 236 -3.03 -5.54 8.84
N ALA A 237 -2.25 -6.33 8.12
CA ALA A 237 -1.36 -5.81 7.10
C ALA A 237 -2.16 -5.27 5.91
N ARG A 238 -1.68 -4.18 5.30
CA ARG A 238 -2.29 -3.60 4.10
C ARG A 238 -1.26 -3.55 2.99
N GLN A 239 -1.66 -3.89 1.77
CA GLN A 239 -0.86 -3.60 0.59
C GLN A 239 -0.99 -2.12 0.25
N TYR A 240 0.13 -1.44 0.06
CA TYR A 240 0.16 -0.08 -0.48
C TYR A 240 -0.25 -0.10 -1.95
N LEU A 241 -1.23 0.74 -2.29
CA LEU A 241 -1.77 0.85 -3.65
C LEU A 241 -1.47 2.24 -4.23
N PRO A 242 -0.49 2.39 -5.14
CA PRO A 242 -0.09 3.69 -5.65
C PRO A 242 -1.20 4.37 -6.46
N PHE A 243 -1.23 5.71 -6.45
CA PHE A 243 -2.22 6.50 -7.22
C PHE A 243 -2.07 6.35 -8.73
N ALA A 244 -0.84 6.16 -9.21
CA ALA A 244 -0.52 6.08 -10.62
C ALA A 244 0.46 4.93 -10.90
N ARG A 245 0.42 4.48 -12.14
CA ARG A 245 1.37 3.53 -12.72
C ARG A 245 2.10 4.24 -13.83
N TYR A 246 3.43 4.13 -13.83
CA TYR A 246 4.26 4.78 -14.83
C TYR A 246 4.69 3.77 -15.90
N CYS A 247 4.66 4.20 -17.15
CA CYS A 247 5.16 3.42 -18.28
C CYS A 247 6.47 4.07 -18.74
N HIS A 248 7.58 3.38 -18.52
CA HIS A 248 8.91 3.86 -18.90
C HIS A 248 9.39 3.22 -20.21
N ASP A 249 10.33 3.88 -20.87
CA ASP A 249 11.09 3.25 -21.95
C ASP A 249 12.04 2.20 -21.35
N MET A 250 12.13 1.03 -21.99
CA MET A 250 12.94 -0.08 -21.49
C MET A 250 14.42 0.19 -21.76
N GLN A 251 15.08 0.81 -20.79
CA GLN A 251 16.52 1.01 -20.79
C GLN A 251 17.20 0.04 -19.84
N ALA A 252 18.24 -0.62 -20.32
CA ALA A 252 19.05 -1.54 -19.53
C ALA A 252 20.30 -0.86 -18.98
N GLN A 253 20.69 -1.22 -17.76
CA GLN A 253 21.95 -0.86 -17.14
C GLN A 253 22.70 -2.10 -16.66
N VAL A 254 24.03 -2.06 -16.73
CA VAL A 254 24.88 -3.13 -16.19
C VAL A 254 25.23 -2.80 -14.75
N VAL A 255 24.96 -3.72 -13.83
CA VAL A 255 25.31 -3.62 -12.41
C VAL A 255 26.36 -4.67 -12.09
N MET A 256 27.59 -4.23 -11.82
CA MET A 256 28.71 -5.12 -11.50
C MET A 256 28.54 -5.74 -10.10
N PRO A 257 29.22 -6.87 -9.80
CA PRO A 257 29.28 -7.41 -8.45
C PRO A 257 29.68 -6.35 -7.41
N GLY A 258 28.89 -6.21 -6.34
CA GLY A 258 29.07 -5.22 -5.28
C GLY A 258 28.53 -3.82 -5.62
N GLU A 259 28.17 -3.54 -6.88
CA GLU A 259 27.45 -2.33 -7.25
C GLU A 259 25.95 -2.46 -6.93
N PHE A 260 25.27 -1.33 -6.98
CA PHE A 260 23.88 -1.23 -6.58
C PHE A 260 23.15 -0.16 -7.39
N VAL A 261 21.83 -0.25 -7.40
CA VAL A 261 20.90 0.78 -7.89
C VAL A 261 20.04 1.24 -6.72
N THR A 262 19.58 2.49 -6.77
CA THR A 262 18.83 3.13 -5.68
C THR A 262 17.69 3.92 -6.26
N ASP A 263 16.61 4.00 -5.49
CA ASP A 263 15.47 4.86 -5.78
C ASP A 263 14.70 5.16 -4.49
N SER A 264 13.76 6.09 -4.52
CA SER A 264 12.86 6.40 -3.40
C SER A 264 11.47 5.81 -3.62
N LEU A 265 10.73 5.61 -2.53
CA LEU A 265 9.33 5.25 -2.59
C LEU A 265 8.54 5.96 -1.49
N PHE A 266 7.61 6.82 -1.90
CA PHE A 266 6.61 7.43 -1.02
C PHE A 266 5.50 6.41 -0.72
N ILE A 267 5.27 6.10 0.57
CA ILE A 267 4.38 5.01 1.00
C ILE A 267 3.29 5.43 1.99
N SER A 268 3.18 6.73 2.29
CA SER A 268 2.24 7.20 3.31
C SER A 268 0.78 7.10 2.88
N VAL A 269 0.49 7.32 1.60
CA VAL A 269 -0.89 7.43 1.08
C VAL A 269 -0.97 7.00 -0.37
N GLY A 270 -2.04 6.28 -0.69
CA GLY A 270 -2.35 5.79 -2.03
C GLY A 270 -3.85 5.72 -2.28
N ARG A 271 -4.27 4.88 -3.24
CA ARG A 271 -5.69 4.67 -3.61
C ARG A 271 -6.56 4.14 -2.47
N ASN A 272 -5.94 3.49 -1.49
CA ASN A 272 -6.55 2.95 -0.29
C ASN A 272 -6.53 3.95 0.89
N GLY A 273 -6.20 5.22 0.64
CA GLY A 273 -6.10 6.28 1.64
C GLY A 273 -4.74 6.30 2.34
N TRP A 274 -4.69 6.91 3.52
CA TRP A 274 -3.46 7.00 4.30
C TRP A 274 -3.17 5.69 5.03
N ASP A 275 -2.15 4.96 4.59
CA ASP A 275 -1.68 3.72 5.21
C ASP A 275 -0.83 3.99 6.46
N ILE A 276 -0.22 5.18 6.52
CA ILE A 276 0.58 5.65 7.66
C ILE A 276 0.06 7.03 8.10
N ALA A 277 -0.91 7.02 9.02
CA ALA A 277 -1.48 8.23 9.62
C ALA A 277 -1.46 8.21 11.15
N GLU A 278 -1.66 7.04 11.75
CA GLU A 278 -1.80 6.91 13.20
C GLU A 278 -0.44 6.79 13.90
N PRO A 279 -0.27 7.32 15.12
CA PRO A 279 0.90 7.04 15.95
C PRO A 279 1.05 5.54 16.24
N GLY A 280 2.29 5.07 16.34
CA GLY A 280 2.60 3.68 16.68
C GLY A 280 3.72 3.09 15.86
N TYR A 281 3.88 1.78 15.95
CA TYR A 281 4.88 1.02 15.20
C TYR A 281 4.28 0.47 13.92
N TYR A 282 5.05 0.53 12.84
CA TYR A 282 4.71 -0.06 11.56
C TYR A 282 5.86 -0.96 11.10
N THR A 283 5.53 -2.11 10.53
CA THR A 283 6.46 -2.99 9.84
C THR A 283 6.18 -2.88 8.34
N ILE A 284 7.24 -2.63 7.57
CA ILE A 284 7.19 -2.48 6.13
C ILE A 284 8.07 -3.55 5.50
N GLN A 285 7.57 -4.18 4.44
CA GLN A 285 8.32 -5.14 3.65
C GLN A 285 7.94 -5.01 2.18
N ILE A 286 8.93 -5.16 1.30
CA ILE A 286 8.75 -5.10 -0.14
C ILE A 286 9.23 -6.42 -0.73
N ALA A 287 8.48 -6.98 -1.67
CA ALA A 287 9.07 -7.90 -2.63
C ALA A 287 9.02 -7.29 -4.02
N LEU A 288 10.15 -7.41 -4.70
CA LEU A 288 10.36 -7.01 -6.07
C LEU A 288 10.29 -8.27 -6.94
N HIS A 289 9.35 -8.27 -7.88
CA HIS A 289 9.04 -9.38 -8.76
C HIS A 289 9.93 -9.35 -10.00
N MET A 290 10.89 -10.28 -10.09
CA MET A 290 11.69 -10.50 -11.30
C MET A 290 11.07 -11.62 -12.13
N GLU A 291 11.52 -11.78 -13.38
CA GLU A 291 11.00 -12.83 -14.28
C GLU A 291 11.11 -14.25 -13.70
N THR A 292 12.18 -14.52 -12.95
CA THR A 292 12.52 -15.87 -12.47
C THR A 292 12.41 -16.04 -10.96
N GLU A 293 12.45 -14.95 -10.20
CA GLU A 293 12.45 -14.98 -8.75
C GLU A 293 11.91 -13.69 -8.14
N ASP A 294 11.53 -13.76 -6.87
CA ASP A 294 11.19 -12.58 -6.08
C ASP A 294 12.38 -12.18 -5.21
N ILE A 295 12.70 -10.89 -5.20
CA ILE A 295 13.67 -10.32 -4.27
C ILE A 295 12.92 -9.68 -3.11
N VAL A 296 12.92 -10.36 -1.96
CA VAL A 296 12.27 -9.87 -0.74
C VAL A 296 13.23 -9.06 0.10
N SER A 297 12.79 -7.89 0.54
CA SER A 297 13.54 -7.08 1.48
C SER A 297 13.52 -7.68 2.89
N GLU A 298 14.55 -7.35 3.68
CA GLU A 298 14.42 -7.41 5.13
C GLU A 298 13.26 -6.50 5.59
N SER A 299 12.57 -6.89 6.66
CA SER A 299 11.50 -6.07 7.24
C SER A 299 12.06 -4.82 7.90
N LEU A 300 11.54 -3.66 7.53
CA LEU A 300 11.87 -2.38 8.14
C LEU A 300 10.80 -2.03 9.18
N THR A 301 11.19 -1.80 10.43
CA THR A 301 10.28 -1.28 11.45
C THR A 301 10.48 0.23 11.60
N ILE A 302 9.39 0.99 11.46
CA ILE A 302 9.36 2.42 11.76
C ILE A 302 8.43 2.70 12.95
N ARG A 303 8.59 3.87 13.56
CA ARG A 303 7.69 4.38 14.60
C ARG A 303 7.20 5.77 14.24
N VAL A 304 5.89 5.98 14.22
CA VAL A 304 5.27 7.32 14.17
C VAL A 304 5.03 7.80 15.59
N ALA A 305 5.59 8.95 15.95
CA ALA A 305 5.40 9.57 17.26
C ALA A 305 3.94 10.07 17.43
N PRO A 306 3.43 10.18 18.67
CA PRO A 306 2.17 10.87 18.92
C PRO A 306 2.27 12.37 18.59
N PRO A 307 1.13 13.05 18.38
CA PRO A 307 1.10 14.51 18.25
C PRO A 307 1.79 15.17 19.45
N ARG A 308 2.55 16.24 19.19
CA ARG A 308 3.17 17.05 20.25
C ARG A 308 2.16 17.85 21.07
N GLY A 309 0.99 18.12 20.50
CA GLY A 309 -0.06 18.90 21.15
C GLY A 309 -1.32 19.00 20.30
N TYR A 310 -2.28 19.76 20.80
CA TYR A 310 -3.60 19.93 20.20
C TYR A 310 -3.53 20.46 18.76
N ASP A 311 -2.61 21.37 18.48
CA ASP A 311 -2.48 21.95 17.14
C ASP A 311 -2.15 20.92 16.05
N GLU A 312 -1.25 19.97 16.34
CA GLU A 312 -0.92 18.89 15.40
C GLU A 312 -2.09 17.90 15.27
N GLU A 313 -2.83 17.65 16.35
CA GLU A 313 -4.01 16.77 16.33
C GLU A 313 -5.18 17.40 15.55
N PHE A 314 -5.40 18.70 15.71
CA PHE A 314 -6.46 19.43 15.02
C PHE A 314 -6.20 19.51 13.52
N ILE A 315 -4.99 19.90 13.09
CA ILE A 315 -4.66 19.99 11.66
C ILE A 315 -4.68 18.61 10.98
N ALA A 316 -4.49 17.52 11.74
CA ALA A 316 -4.53 16.15 11.21
C ALA A 316 -5.86 15.83 10.51
N GLN A 317 -6.96 16.44 10.97
CA GLN A 317 -8.30 16.26 10.40
C GLN A 317 -8.39 16.72 8.95
N ASP A 318 -7.59 17.73 8.56
CA ASP A 318 -7.49 18.21 7.18
C ASP A 318 -6.26 17.65 6.45
N PHE A 319 -5.16 17.42 7.17
CA PHE A 319 -3.91 16.92 6.59
C PHE A 319 -4.05 15.50 6.04
N PHE A 320 -4.74 14.60 6.76
CA PHE A 320 -4.97 13.23 6.28
C PHE A 320 -6.14 13.11 5.29
N SER A 321 -6.36 14.14 4.47
CA SER A 321 -7.35 14.13 3.37
C SER A 321 -6.77 13.55 2.08
N ASP A 322 -7.65 13.14 1.16
CA ASP A 322 -7.28 12.67 -0.20
C ASP A 322 -6.57 13.77 -1.01
N ASP A 323 -7.05 15.02 -0.90
CA ASP A 323 -6.45 16.18 -1.60
C ASP A 323 -4.98 16.36 -1.21
N VAL A 324 -4.67 16.40 0.08
CA VAL A 324 -3.28 16.54 0.57
C VAL A 324 -2.44 15.34 0.15
N GLY A 325 -3.00 14.13 0.27
CA GLY A 325 -2.28 12.92 -0.14
C GLY A 325 -1.89 12.91 -1.62
N ARG A 326 -2.80 13.34 -2.51
CA ARG A 326 -2.51 13.48 -3.94
C ARG A 326 -1.49 14.58 -4.21
N ILE A 327 -1.59 15.72 -3.52
CA ILE A 327 -0.63 16.82 -3.69
C ILE A 327 0.78 16.35 -3.33
N LEU A 328 0.95 15.66 -2.20
CA LEU A 328 2.25 15.15 -1.77
C LEU A 328 2.78 14.07 -2.72
N ASN A 329 1.94 13.13 -3.17
CA ASN A 329 2.36 12.04 -4.06
C ASN A 329 2.76 12.51 -5.47
N PHE A 330 2.19 13.62 -5.97
CA PHE A 330 2.47 14.14 -7.32
C PHE A 330 3.34 15.40 -7.33
N ASP A 331 4.01 15.71 -6.21
CA ASP A 331 4.86 16.89 -6.06
C ASP A 331 4.13 18.21 -6.37
N GLY A 332 2.85 18.34 -6.00
CA GLY A 332 2.10 19.58 -6.12
C GLY A 332 0.82 19.51 -6.94
N SER A 333 -0.03 20.53 -6.75
CA SER A 333 -1.23 20.76 -7.57
C SER A 333 -1.54 22.24 -7.67
N ALA A 334 -2.03 22.72 -8.81
CA ALA A 334 -2.57 24.08 -8.94
C ALA A 334 -4.09 24.18 -8.65
N ILE A 335 -4.80 23.04 -8.59
CA ILE A 335 -6.27 23.00 -8.56
C ILE A 335 -6.85 22.48 -7.25
N LEU A 336 -6.10 21.66 -6.50
CA LEU A 336 -6.52 21.12 -5.20
C LEU A 336 -6.36 22.18 -4.11
N ARG A 337 -7.22 23.21 -4.15
CA ARG A 337 -7.10 24.42 -3.32
C ARG A 337 -7.14 24.11 -1.82
N ARG A 338 -8.08 23.27 -1.39
CA ARG A 338 -8.21 22.91 0.03
C ARG A 338 -6.94 22.24 0.55
N GLY A 339 -6.43 21.24 -0.16
CA GLY A 339 -5.18 20.61 0.22
C GLY A 339 -3.98 21.57 0.20
N ASN A 340 -3.90 22.48 -0.78
CA ASN A 340 -2.85 23.51 -0.79
C ASN A 340 -2.97 24.50 0.38
N ASP A 341 -4.18 24.85 0.80
CA ASP A 341 -4.42 25.72 1.94
C ASP A 341 -3.97 25.02 3.24
N THR A 342 -4.30 23.73 3.40
CA THR A 342 -3.81 22.90 4.51
C THR A 342 -2.28 22.81 4.52
N LEU A 343 -1.63 22.59 3.38
CA LEU A 343 -0.16 22.53 3.31
C LEU A 343 0.50 23.89 3.62
N ARG A 344 -0.13 25.00 3.24
CA ARG A 344 0.34 26.35 3.63
C ARG A 344 0.24 26.54 5.14
N GLU A 345 -0.91 26.22 5.73
CA GLU A 345 -1.09 26.27 7.18
C GLU A 345 -0.06 25.38 7.91
N VAL A 346 0.20 24.18 7.40
CA VAL A 346 1.20 23.29 7.98
C VAL A 346 2.61 23.87 7.87
N SER A 347 2.99 24.41 6.71
CA SER A 347 4.29 25.07 6.51
C SER A 347 4.51 26.27 7.44
N ASP A 348 3.44 27.04 7.70
CA ASP A 348 3.48 28.26 8.50
C ASP A 348 3.48 27.96 10.01
N ARG A 349 2.58 27.08 10.47
CA ARG A 349 2.42 26.75 11.90
C ARG A 349 3.47 25.78 12.42
N PHE A 350 3.95 24.88 11.56
CA PHE A 350 4.85 23.78 11.93
C PHE A 350 6.19 23.88 11.21
N GLY A 351 6.67 25.10 10.98
CA GLY A 351 7.82 25.36 10.10
C GLY A 351 9.16 24.76 10.52
N ASP A 352 9.29 24.30 11.76
CA ASP A 352 10.44 23.57 12.31
C ASP A 352 10.23 22.04 12.33
N ARG A 353 9.06 21.56 11.92
CA ARG A 353 8.65 20.15 11.89
C ARG A 353 8.94 19.53 10.53
N ALA A 354 9.09 18.21 10.53
CA ALA A 354 9.45 17.45 9.35
C ALA A 354 8.40 17.57 8.23
N VAL A 355 7.11 17.60 8.58
CA VAL A 355 6.00 17.78 7.63
C VAL A 355 6.09 19.09 6.83
N ALA A 356 6.66 20.17 7.38
CA ALA A 356 6.77 21.44 6.67
C ALA A 356 7.71 21.37 5.47
N TYR A 357 8.71 20.49 5.48
CA TYR A 357 9.61 20.28 4.34
C TYR A 357 8.86 19.72 3.14
N HIS A 358 8.07 18.67 3.37
CA HIS A 358 7.20 18.05 2.36
C HIS A 358 6.17 19.06 1.82
N ALA A 359 5.53 19.81 2.72
CA ALA A 359 4.57 20.84 2.35
C ALA A 359 5.18 21.92 1.46
N ARG A 360 6.35 22.44 1.83
CA ARG A 360 7.05 23.50 1.06
C ARG A 360 7.50 23.01 -0.31
N VAL A 361 8.01 21.79 -0.41
CA VAL A 361 8.38 21.20 -1.71
C VAL A 361 7.16 21.07 -2.60
N ALA A 362 6.05 20.50 -2.10
CA ALA A 362 4.84 20.31 -2.88
C ALA A 362 4.19 21.65 -3.30
N LEU A 363 4.29 22.68 -2.46
CA LEU A 363 3.83 24.04 -2.80
C LEU A 363 4.75 24.73 -3.81
N ALA A 364 6.07 24.53 -3.74
CA ALA A 364 7.05 25.17 -4.61
C ALA A 364 7.04 24.61 -6.04
N SER A 365 6.88 23.29 -6.19
CA SER A 365 7.03 22.59 -7.46
C SER A 365 6.11 23.07 -8.60
N PRO A 366 4.82 23.38 -8.36
CA PRO A 366 3.98 24.02 -9.38
C PRO A 366 4.38 25.46 -9.72
N LEU A 367 5.04 26.17 -8.80
CA LEU A 367 5.42 27.58 -8.95
C LEU A 367 6.74 27.76 -9.70
N ALA A 368 7.60 26.74 -9.66
CA ALA A 368 8.96 26.78 -10.18
C ALA A 368 9.06 26.66 -11.72
N LYS A 369 7.94 26.39 -12.41
CA LYS A 369 7.92 26.11 -13.86
C LYS A 369 6.63 26.62 -14.51
N ASP A 370 6.63 26.71 -15.84
CA ASP A 370 5.40 26.88 -16.61
C ASP A 370 4.41 25.75 -16.27
N TYR A 371 3.30 26.09 -15.63
CA TYR A 371 2.32 25.11 -15.16
C TYR A 371 1.09 25.11 -16.07
N LYS A 372 0.67 23.94 -16.53
CA LYS A 372 -0.50 23.78 -17.41
C LYS A 372 -1.69 23.34 -16.58
N VAL A 373 -2.80 24.04 -16.72
CA VAL A 373 -4.08 23.73 -16.08
C VAL A 373 -5.14 23.56 -17.15
N LEU A 374 -5.95 22.51 -17.04
CA LEU A 374 -7.15 22.36 -17.85
C LEU A 374 -8.26 23.23 -17.27
N ASP A 375 -8.74 24.20 -18.04
CA ASP A 375 -9.87 25.06 -17.71
C ASP A 375 -11.10 24.58 -18.49
N MET A 376 -12.13 24.15 -17.78
CA MET A 376 -13.39 23.66 -18.35
C MET A 376 -14.50 24.72 -18.30
N GLY A 377 -14.24 25.91 -17.75
CA GLY A 377 -15.28 26.88 -17.38
C GLY A 377 -16.29 26.30 -16.37
N ASP A 378 -17.45 26.96 -16.24
CA ASP A 378 -18.50 26.57 -15.27
C ASP A 378 -19.55 25.60 -15.85
N ARG A 379 -19.27 24.95 -16.99
CA ARG A 379 -20.24 24.09 -17.66
C ARG A 379 -20.29 22.70 -17.02
N MET A 380 -21.44 22.36 -16.45
CA MET A 380 -21.80 20.99 -16.10
C MET A 380 -22.53 20.33 -17.28
N GLY A 381 -22.12 19.14 -17.68
CA GLY A 381 -22.70 18.41 -18.80
C GLY A 381 -22.36 16.92 -18.78
N GLU A 382 -22.89 16.19 -19.74
CA GLU A 382 -22.56 14.77 -19.94
C GLU A 382 -21.07 14.59 -20.30
N MET A 383 -20.56 13.37 -20.06
CA MET A 383 -19.16 13.05 -20.31
C MET A 383 -18.84 13.19 -21.80
N ALA A 384 -17.97 14.15 -22.13
CA ALA A 384 -17.45 14.38 -23.48
C ALA A 384 -15.94 14.59 -23.41
N SER A 385 -15.25 14.59 -24.55
CA SER A 385 -13.83 14.95 -24.54
C SER A 385 -13.65 16.40 -24.07
N ALA A 386 -12.53 16.70 -23.40
CA ALA A 386 -12.27 18.06 -22.92
C ALA A 386 -12.36 19.10 -24.04
N LYS A 387 -11.96 18.75 -25.27
CA LYS A 387 -12.06 19.62 -26.45
C LYS A 387 -13.51 19.91 -26.84
N GLU A 388 -14.37 18.89 -26.88
CA GLU A 388 -15.80 19.04 -27.24
C GLU A 388 -16.57 19.80 -26.15
N ALA A 389 -16.21 19.59 -24.88
CA ALA A 389 -16.73 20.35 -23.75
C ALA A 389 -16.25 21.82 -23.74
N GLY A 390 -15.40 22.23 -24.70
CA GLY A 390 -14.87 23.59 -24.81
C GLY A 390 -13.70 23.88 -23.88
N GLY A 391 -13.12 22.86 -23.27
CA GLY A 391 -11.98 22.94 -22.37
C GLY A 391 -10.73 23.49 -23.06
N ARG A 392 -9.96 24.27 -22.31
CA ARG A 392 -8.76 24.98 -22.79
C ARG A 392 -7.61 24.73 -21.85
N LEU A 393 -6.42 24.51 -22.41
CA LEU A 393 -5.20 24.52 -21.61
C LEU A 393 -4.78 25.96 -21.34
N ARG A 394 -4.78 26.34 -20.07
CA ARG A 394 -4.19 27.60 -19.60
C ARG A 394 -2.79 27.33 -19.09
N ARG A 395 -1.86 28.22 -19.46
CA ARG A 395 -0.52 28.24 -18.90
C ARG A 395 -0.49 29.28 -17.80
N ALA A 396 -0.07 28.89 -16.61
CA ALA A 396 0.30 29.80 -15.54
C ALA A 396 1.81 30.02 -15.62
N ALA A 397 2.21 31.28 -15.74
CA ALA A 397 3.63 31.65 -15.69
C ALA A 397 4.21 31.28 -14.32
N PRO A 398 5.48 30.88 -14.25
CA PRO A 398 6.11 30.52 -13.00
C PRO A 398 6.15 31.71 -12.03
N ARG A 399 5.98 31.42 -10.74
CA ARG A 399 6.12 32.37 -9.63
C ARG A 399 7.45 32.11 -8.92
N ILE A 400 8.53 32.40 -9.63
CA ILE A 400 9.90 31.99 -9.27
C ILE A 400 10.32 32.51 -7.90
N GLU A 401 9.95 33.74 -7.55
CA GLU A 401 10.33 34.30 -6.24
C GLU A 401 9.68 33.55 -5.07
N GLU A 402 8.41 33.19 -5.19
CA GLU A 402 7.68 32.40 -4.20
C GLU A 402 8.22 30.96 -4.13
N ALA A 403 8.46 30.35 -5.30
CA ALA A 403 9.10 29.03 -5.39
C ALA A 403 10.48 29.01 -4.74
N ARG A 404 11.28 30.06 -4.98
CA ARG A 404 12.63 30.23 -4.43
C ARG A 404 12.62 30.30 -2.92
N GLN A 405 11.67 31.03 -2.33
CA GLN A 405 11.53 31.16 -0.88
C GLN A 405 11.21 29.79 -0.24
N LEU A 406 10.22 29.09 -0.79
CA LEU A 406 9.80 27.77 -0.31
C LEU A 406 10.91 26.72 -0.45
N TYR A 407 11.55 26.62 -1.62
CA TYR A 407 12.66 25.67 -1.82
C TYR A 407 13.89 26.02 -0.99
N THR A 408 14.22 27.30 -0.80
CA THR A 408 15.34 27.70 0.07
C THR A 408 15.10 27.21 1.49
N SER A 409 13.90 27.44 2.03
CA SER A 409 13.55 27.02 3.39
C SER A 409 13.49 25.48 3.53
N ALA A 410 12.97 24.78 2.52
CA ALA A 410 12.91 23.32 2.55
C ALA A 410 14.29 22.67 2.37
N LEU A 411 15.10 23.11 1.40
CA LEU A 411 16.26 22.35 0.93
C LEU A 411 17.60 22.91 1.44
N LEU A 412 17.71 24.22 1.70
CA LEU A 412 19.02 24.85 1.91
C LEU A 412 19.31 25.24 3.36
N GLU A 413 18.29 25.63 4.13
CA GLU A 413 18.47 26.13 5.50
C GLU A 413 18.97 25.05 6.47
N LYS A 414 18.38 23.85 6.39
CA LYS A 414 18.70 22.72 7.26
C LYS A 414 18.82 21.42 6.47
N LYS A 415 19.85 21.34 5.63
CA LYS A 415 20.15 20.20 4.74
C LYS A 415 19.95 18.84 5.41
N ASP A 416 20.55 18.63 6.58
CA ASP A 416 20.51 17.30 7.23
C ASP A 416 19.09 16.91 7.68
N GLN A 417 18.26 17.89 8.04
CA GLN A 417 16.84 17.65 8.36
C GLN A 417 16.02 17.38 7.10
N ALA A 418 16.30 18.11 6.01
CA ALA A 418 15.67 17.92 4.71
C ALA A 418 15.96 16.51 4.17
N ILE A 419 17.22 16.08 4.16
CA ILE A 419 17.63 14.72 3.76
C ILE A 419 16.97 13.68 4.67
N ALA A 420 16.96 13.91 5.98
CA ALA A 420 16.39 12.96 6.91
C ALA A 420 14.89 12.71 6.67
N THR A 421 14.13 13.75 6.31
CA THR A 421 12.67 13.67 6.13
C THR A 421 12.23 13.32 4.70
N LEU A 422 12.88 13.89 3.69
CA LEU A 422 12.55 13.65 2.29
C LEU A 422 13.17 12.35 1.77
N GLY A 423 14.26 11.86 2.39
CA GLY A 423 15.14 10.87 1.77
C GLY A 423 16.18 11.55 0.88
N ARG A 424 17.36 10.95 0.75
CA ARG A 424 18.44 11.49 -0.07
C ARG A 424 18.08 11.55 -1.54
N THR A 425 17.43 10.53 -2.08
CA THR A 425 17.10 10.44 -3.50
C THR A 425 16.14 11.56 -3.90
N ASP A 426 15.05 11.73 -3.15
CA ASP A 426 14.10 12.82 -3.38
C ASP A 426 14.70 14.20 -3.09
N TYR A 427 15.52 14.32 -2.05
CA TYR A 427 16.23 15.56 -1.77
C TYR A 427 17.13 15.99 -2.95
N GLU A 428 17.90 15.07 -3.52
CA GLU A 428 18.75 15.33 -4.68
C GLU A 428 17.90 15.69 -5.91
N TYR A 429 16.79 14.99 -6.14
CA TYR A 429 15.83 15.28 -7.20
C TYR A 429 15.27 16.71 -7.08
N TYR A 430 14.73 17.09 -5.92
CA TYR A 430 14.17 18.42 -5.71
C TYR A 430 15.23 19.52 -5.76
N LEU A 431 16.44 19.25 -5.26
CA LEU A 431 17.55 20.20 -5.35
C LEU A 431 17.97 20.45 -6.81
N GLY A 432 18.00 19.39 -7.63
CA GLY A 432 18.24 19.49 -9.07
C GLY A 432 17.16 20.32 -9.78
N ARG A 433 15.88 20.04 -9.51
CA ARG A 433 14.75 20.82 -10.03
C ARG A 433 14.83 22.30 -9.63
N PHE A 434 15.22 22.58 -8.39
CA PHE A 434 15.39 23.96 -7.94
C PHE A 434 16.53 24.67 -8.70
N ARG A 435 17.67 23.99 -8.91
CA ARG A 435 18.76 24.50 -9.73
C ARG A 435 18.30 24.79 -11.16
N GLU A 436 17.60 23.86 -11.80
CA GLU A 436 17.07 24.02 -13.16
C GLU A 436 16.14 25.24 -13.26
N SER A 437 15.18 25.36 -12.34
CA SER A 437 14.27 26.50 -12.29
C SER A 437 15.00 27.85 -12.17
N LEU A 438 16.04 27.91 -11.32
CA LEU A 438 16.88 29.11 -11.18
C LEU A 438 17.72 29.40 -12.43
N MET A 439 18.17 28.39 -13.17
CA MET A 439 18.91 28.58 -14.42
C MET A 439 18.01 29.03 -15.57
N GLU A 440 16.81 28.48 -15.66
CA GLU A 440 15.84 28.81 -16.71
C GLU A 440 15.26 30.22 -16.52
N HIS A 441 15.11 30.68 -15.28
CA HIS A 441 14.39 31.91 -14.96
C HIS A 441 15.19 32.95 -14.15
N GLY A 442 16.39 32.63 -13.68
CA GLY A 442 17.37 33.55 -13.12
C GLY A 442 18.41 33.91 -14.17
N ALA A 443 18.78 35.20 -14.27
CA ALA A 443 19.69 35.68 -15.31
C ALA A 443 21.04 34.92 -15.35
N VAL A 444 21.27 34.19 -16.44
CA VAL A 444 22.52 33.66 -17.01
C VAL A 444 23.77 33.79 -16.13
N LEU A 445 24.22 32.69 -15.53
CA LEU A 445 25.60 32.56 -15.07
C LEU A 445 26.54 32.48 -16.28
N LYS A 446 27.27 33.58 -16.56
CA LYS A 446 28.43 33.58 -17.44
C LYS A 446 29.60 32.85 -16.77
N LYS A 447 29.64 31.52 -16.92
CA LYS A 447 30.83 30.66 -17.07
C LYS A 447 30.38 29.20 -16.94
N GLU A 448 30.16 28.54 -18.06
CA GLU A 448 30.22 27.07 -18.08
C GLU A 448 31.65 26.63 -17.73
N PRO A 449 31.87 25.76 -16.74
CA PRO A 449 33.06 24.94 -16.72
C PRO A 449 32.93 23.94 -17.87
N ARG A 450 33.81 24.07 -18.86
CA ARG A 450 34.08 23.03 -19.85
C ARG A 450 34.44 21.74 -19.10
N ASP A 451 33.50 20.83 -18.88
CA ASP A 451 33.72 19.38 -18.75
C ASP A 451 32.44 18.53 -18.48
N VAL A 452 31.23 19.06 -18.68
CA VAL A 452 29.96 18.31 -18.46
C VAL A 452 29.83 17.03 -19.31
N LYS A 453 30.57 16.89 -20.43
CA LYS A 453 30.50 15.69 -21.28
C LYS A 453 31.39 14.53 -20.82
N ARG A 454 32.26 14.70 -19.82
CA ARG A 454 33.19 13.63 -19.38
C ARG A 454 32.75 12.90 -18.10
N ASP A 455 31.81 13.43 -17.35
CA ASP A 455 31.50 12.95 -15.99
C ASP A 455 30.16 12.21 -15.82
N ALA A 456 29.44 11.91 -16.90
CA ALA A 456 28.24 11.03 -16.87
C ALA A 456 28.52 9.59 -16.39
N LYS A 457 29.77 9.27 -16.02
CA LYS A 457 30.23 7.97 -15.52
C LYS A 457 30.62 7.98 -14.03
N ARG A 458 30.44 9.09 -13.31
CA ARG A 458 30.81 9.26 -11.90
C ARG A 458 29.70 9.86 -11.04
N GLU A 459 28.45 9.47 -11.26
CA GLU A 459 27.34 9.86 -10.38
C GLU A 459 27.03 8.75 -9.38
N LYS A 460 27.70 8.81 -8.23
CA LYS A 460 27.16 8.34 -6.95
C LYS A 460 28.03 8.95 -5.84
N ASN A 461 27.44 9.89 -5.10
CA ASN A 461 27.97 10.58 -3.91
C ASN A 461 28.80 11.88 -4.11
N GLY A 462 28.81 12.50 -5.30
CA GLY A 462 29.67 13.66 -5.59
C GLY A 462 29.05 15.08 -5.55
N ASP A 463 27.73 15.27 -5.64
CA ASP A 463 27.20 16.55 -6.18
C ASP A 463 26.26 17.38 -5.25
N ILE A 464 25.84 16.91 -4.06
CA ILE A 464 24.95 17.73 -3.20
C ILE A 464 25.60 19.07 -2.84
N GLU A 465 26.84 19.04 -2.33
CA GLU A 465 27.54 20.27 -1.90
C GLU A 465 27.87 21.20 -3.07
N HIS A 466 28.16 20.63 -4.24
CA HIS A 466 28.42 21.43 -5.43
C HIS A 466 27.14 22.08 -5.95
N THR A 467 26.06 21.31 -6.10
CA THR A 467 24.75 21.83 -6.50
C THR A 467 24.22 22.88 -5.51
N MET A 468 24.32 22.64 -4.19
CA MET A 468 23.96 23.63 -3.18
C MET A 468 24.81 24.90 -3.28
N ARG A 469 26.12 24.77 -3.54
CA ARG A 469 27.00 25.92 -3.73
C ARG A 469 26.57 26.74 -4.95
N VAL A 470 26.34 26.09 -6.09
CA VAL A 470 25.86 26.73 -7.33
C VAL A 470 24.54 27.46 -7.07
N ILE A 471 23.59 26.83 -6.38
CA ILE A 471 22.33 27.49 -6.02
C ILE A 471 22.59 28.70 -5.13
N LYS A 472 23.39 28.57 -4.06
CA LYS A 472 23.70 29.69 -3.14
C LYS A 472 24.40 30.86 -3.84
N GLU A 473 25.34 30.58 -4.74
CA GLU A 473 26.01 31.58 -5.57
C GLU A 473 25.02 32.30 -6.49
N THR A 474 24.13 31.55 -7.14
CA THR A 474 23.06 32.10 -7.99
C THR A 474 22.14 33.01 -7.18
N LEU A 475 21.69 32.56 -6.00
CA LEU A 475 20.85 33.34 -5.09
C LEU A 475 21.54 34.62 -4.61
N SER A 476 22.84 34.59 -4.36
CA SER A 476 23.63 35.79 -4.02
C SER A 476 23.67 36.77 -5.18
N SER A 477 23.96 36.30 -6.40
CA SER A 477 24.04 37.17 -7.58
C SER A 477 22.70 37.83 -7.94
N LEU A 478 21.58 37.21 -7.58
CA LEU A 478 20.24 37.79 -7.76
C LEU A 478 19.95 38.89 -6.74
N LYS A 479 20.47 38.80 -5.51
CA LYS A 479 20.36 39.88 -4.52
C LYS A 479 21.16 41.12 -4.92
N ASP A 480 22.29 40.94 -5.60
CA ASP A 480 23.13 42.04 -6.10
C ASP A 480 22.54 42.74 -7.35
N GLN A 481 21.38 42.28 -7.85
CA GLN A 481 20.67 42.86 -9.00
C GLN A 481 19.42 43.68 -8.63
N GLU A 482 19.22 44.02 -7.34
CA GLU A 482 18.18 45.00 -6.98
C GLU A 482 18.40 46.32 -7.74
N PRO A 483 17.33 46.96 -8.26
CA PRO A 483 17.47 48.13 -9.10
C PRO A 483 18.00 49.31 -8.28
N VAL A 484 19.10 49.90 -8.76
CA VAL A 484 19.42 51.29 -8.41
C VAL A 484 18.21 52.14 -8.79
N SER A 485 17.57 52.70 -7.76
CA SER A 485 16.39 53.56 -7.87
C SER A 485 16.50 54.54 -9.05
N ARG A 486 15.44 54.65 -9.84
CA ARG A 486 15.09 55.88 -10.53
C ARG A 486 13.62 56.17 -10.36
#